data_AF-A0A8B6FPK9-F1
#
_entry.id   AF-A0A8B6FPK9-F1
#
_cell.length_a   1.000
_cell.length_b   1.000
_cell.length_c   1.000
_cell.angle_alpha   90.00
_cell.angle_beta   90.00
_cell.angle_gamma   90.00
#
_symmetry.space_group_name_H-M   'P 1'
#
loop_
_entity.id
_entity.type
_entity.pdbx_description
1 polymer ?
#
loop_
_entity_poly.entity_id
_entity_poly.type
_entity_poly.pdbx_seq_one_letter_code
_entity_poly.pdbx_strand_id
1 'polypeptide(L)' 'SCSKNKRSCGYDVRSTIQSRCRGQKCSIAASNDMFGDPCYEIKKYLHVSYECIE' A
#
# COMPACT_ATOMS: atom_id res chain seq x y z
N SER A 1 12.77 8.46 27.38
CA SER A 1 11.74 7.64 26.72
C SER A 1 11.22 8.37 25.50
N CYS A 2 11.70 8.07 24.30
CA CYS A 2 11.23 8.74 23.08
C CYS A 2 9.97 8.03 22.59
N SER A 3 8.81 8.67 22.73
CA SER A 3 7.55 8.19 22.18
C SER A 3 7.66 8.14 20.66
N LYS A 4 7.75 6.94 20.06
CA LYS A 4 7.67 6.80 18.60
C LYS A 4 6.35 7.41 18.15
N ASN A 5 6.44 8.48 17.38
CA ASN A 5 5.30 9.20 16.84
C ASN A 5 4.47 8.20 16.00
N LYS A 6 3.19 7.97 16.35
CA LYS A 6 2.26 7.04 15.65
C LYS A 6 2.06 7.35 14.15
N ARG A 7 2.71 8.41 13.64
CA ARG A 7 2.67 8.90 12.26
C ARG A 7 3.57 8.12 11.30
N SER A 8 4.45 7.22 11.75
CA SER A 8 5.33 6.45 10.86
C SER A 8 4.72 5.11 10.43
N CYS A 9 3.43 5.06 10.09
CA CYS A 9 2.83 3.87 9.48
C CYS A 9 2.83 4.04 7.95
N GLY A 10 3.81 3.42 7.31
CA GLY A 10 3.95 3.39 5.85
C GLY A 10 4.62 2.09 5.42
N TYR A 11 4.21 1.58 4.27
CA TYR A 11 4.77 0.38 3.65
C TYR A 11 4.82 0.59 2.15
N ASP A 12 5.95 0.26 1.51
CA ASP A 12 6.06 0.35 0.06
C ASP A 12 5.34 -0.82 -0.60
N VAL A 13 4.34 -0.49 -1.41
CA VAL A 13 3.45 -1.43 -2.10
C VAL A 13 3.69 -1.48 -3.60
N ARG A 14 4.69 -0.73 -4.10
CA ARG A 14 4.92 -0.54 -5.54
C ARG A 14 5.09 -1.86 -6.30
N SER A 15 5.89 -2.78 -5.76
CA SER A 15 6.17 -4.07 -6.41
C SER A 15 4.90 -4.91 -6.60
N THR A 16 4.08 -5.05 -5.55
CA THR A 16 2.81 -5.79 -5.59
C THR A 16 1.82 -5.22 -6.59
N ILE A 17 1.73 -3.88 -6.67
CA ILE A 17 0.83 -3.21 -7.62
C ILE A 17 1.35 -3.38 -9.04
N GLN A 18 2.64 -3.16 -9.28
CA GLN A 18 3.23 -3.32 -10.60
C GLN A 18 3.05 -4.76 -11.11
N SER A 19 3.26 -5.78 -10.28
CA SER A 19 3.10 -7.17 -10.71
C SER A 19 1.66 -7.55 -11.06
N ARG A 20 0.65 -6.88 -10.48
CA ARG A 20 -0.77 -7.21 -10.67
C ARG A 20 -1.48 -6.34 -11.72
N CYS A 21 -1.07 -5.08 -11.84
CA CYS A 21 -1.82 -4.06 -12.58
C CYS A 21 -1.10 -3.52 -13.81
N ARG A 22 0.21 -3.75 -13.95
CA ARG A 22 0.95 -3.18 -15.08
C ARG A 22 0.39 -3.69 -16.41
N GLY A 23 0.05 -2.75 -17.30
CA GLY A 23 -0.38 -3.03 -18.67
C GLY A 23 -1.82 -3.52 -18.83
N GLN A 24 -2.63 -3.50 -17.76
CA GLN A 24 -4.00 -3.98 -17.82
C GLN A 24 -4.92 -3.26 -16.84
N LYS A 25 -6.23 -3.31 -17.09
CA LYS A 25 -7.23 -2.95 -16.08
C LYS A 25 -7.19 -3.97 -14.95
N CYS A 26 -7.02 -3.50 -13.72
CA CYS A 26 -6.98 -4.36 -12.53
C CYS A 26 -7.94 -3.84 -11.45
N SER A 27 -8.29 -4.72 -10.52
CA SER A 27 -8.96 -4.38 -9.27
C SER A 27 -8.21 -5.05 -8.12
N ILE A 28 -7.90 -4.29 -7.07
CA ILE A 28 -7.12 -4.75 -5.92
C ILE A 28 -7.79 -4.30 -4.62
N ALA A 29 -7.83 -5.18 -3.64
CA ALA A 29 -8.33 -4.86 -2.31
C ALA A 29 -7.23 -4.20 -1.47
N ALA A 30 -7.55 -3.05 -0.85
CA ALA A 30 -6.68 -2.42 0.16
C ALA A 30 -6.79 -3.16 1.50
N SER A 31 -6.20 -4.37 1.57
CA SER A 31 -6.31 -5.27 2.73
C SER A 31 -4.94 -5.76 3.23
N ASN A 32 -4.92 -6.22 4.48
CA ASN A 32 -3.76 -6.85 5.09
C ASN A 32 -3.34 -8.13 4.34
N ASP A 33 -4.28 -8.87 3.75
CA ASP A 33 -3.96 -10.06 2.96
C ASP A 33 -3.19 -9.73 1.67
N MET A 34 -3.38 -8.52 1.12
CA MET A 34 -2.64 -8.07 -0.06
C MET A 34 -1.32 -7.39 0.25
N PHE A 35 -1.25 -6.61 1.32
CA PHE A 35 -0.11 -5.71 1.57
C PHE A 35 0.60 -5.95 2.91
N GLY A 36 0.12 -6.90 3.72
CA GLY A 36 0.58 -7.11 5.09
C GLY A 36 0.03 -6.08 6.07
N ASP A 37 0.44 -6.19 7.33
CA ASP A 37 0.08 -5.24 8.39
C ASP A 37 1.33 -4.53 8.95
N PRO A 38 1.73 -3.37 8.38
CA PRO A 38 2.90 -2.63 8.86
C PRO A 38 2.66 -1.90 10.18
N CYS A 39 1.40 -1.76 10.61
CA CYS A 39 1.04 -1.11 11.86
C CYS A 39 -0.27 -1.66 12.40
N TYR A 40 -0.15 -2.54 13.40
CA TYR A 40 -1.28 -3.15 14.07
C TYR A 40 -2.17 -2.09 14.74
N GLU A 41 -3.50 -2.33 14.77
CA GLU A 41 -4.54 -1.49 15.38
C GLU A 41 -4.75 -0.08 14.78
N ILE A 42 -4.06 0.29 13.71
CA ILE A 42 -4.29 1.55 13.01
C ILE A 42 -5.07 1.27 11.72
N LYS A 43 -6.07 2.13 11.45
CA LYS A 43 -6.79 2.12 10.18
C LYS A 43 -5.88 2.62 9.08
N LYS A 44 -5.57 1.75 8.13
CA LYS A 44 -4.67 1.99 7.00
C LYS A 44 -5.47 2.39 5.75
N TYR A 45 -4.81 3.01 4.79
CA TYR A 45 -5.35 3.28 3.47
C TYR A 45 -4.26 3.08 2.41
N LEU A 46 -4.68 2.75 1.19
CA LEU A 46 -3.79 2.62 0.06
C LEU A 46 -3.65 3.98 -0.64
N HIS A 47 -2.42 4.44 -0.84
CA HIS A 47 -2.12 5.66 -1.59
C HIS A 47 -1.20 5.33 -2.75
N VAL A 48 -1.65 5.64 -3.97
CA VAL A 48 -0.95 5.27 -5.20
C VAL A 48 -1.00 6.42 -6.21
N SER A 49 0.06 6.54 -6.98
CA SER A 49 0.11 7.34 -8.19
C SER A 49 0.43 6.39 -9.34
N TYR A 50 -0.37 6.43 -10.41
CA TYR A 50 -0.24 5.53 -11.55
C TYR A 50 -0.45 6.31 -12.84
N GLU A 51 0.34 5.99 -13.85
CA GLU A 51 0.27 6.60 -15.17
C GLU A 51 0.02 5.49 -16.20
N CYS A 52 -0.89 5.76 -17.13
CA CYS A 52 -1.05 4.95 -18.32
C CYS A 52 -0.12 5.51 -19.40
N ILE A 53 0.81 4.68 -19.85
CA ILE A 53 1.74 5.02 -20.92
C ILE A 53 1.23 4.30 -22.16
N GLU A 54 0.95 5.05 -23.23
CA GLU A 54 0.59 4.53 -24.56
C GLU A 54 1.81 4.05 -25.34
#